data_AF-A0AAX0B4Q8-F1
#
_entry.id   AF-A0AAX0B4Q8-F1
#
_cell.length_a   1.000
_cell.length_b   1.000
_cell.length_c   1.000
_cell.angle_alpha   90.00
_cell.angle_beta   90.00
_cell.angle_gamma   90.00
#
_symmetry.space_group_name_H-M   'P 1'
#
loop_
_entity.id
_entity.type
_entity.pdbx_description
1 polymer ?
#
loop_
_entity_poly.entity_id
_entity_poly.type
_entity_poly.pdbx_seq_one_letter_code
_entity_poly.pdbx_strand_id
1 'polypeptide(L)' 'MCNLYVRKIITAITVSDYKTITVYKSKLTDEEKKLINEIASEYRKTITFAFMKDIIFNTNKTILIIE' A
#
# COMPACT_ATOMS: atom_id res chain seq x y z
N MET A 1 -3.94 -18.88 -4.51
CA MET A 1 -4.52 -18.32 -3.27
C MET A 1 -4.26 -16.82 -3.31
N CYS A 2 -5.29 -15.98 -3.40
CA CYS A 2 -5.14 -14.54 -3.58
C CYS A 2 -4.79 -13.91 -2.22
N ASN A 3 -3.61 -13.31 -2.08
CA ASN A 3 -3.14 -12.74 -0.82
C ASN A 3 -4.14 -11.68 -0.31
N LEU A 4 -4.74 -11.94 0.86
CA LEU A 4 -5.76 -11.07 1.45
C LEU A 4 -5.22 -9.65 1.67
N TYR A 5 -3.93 -9.53 1.96
CA TYR A 5 -3.25 -8.25 2.15
C TYR A 5 -3.21 -7.41 0.87
N VAL A 6 -2.91 -8.04 -0.27
CA VAL A 6 -2.93 -7.37 -1.59
C VAL A 6 -4.33 -6.85 -1.90
N ARG A 7 -5.38 -7.63 -1.63
CA ARG A 7 -6.77 -7.18 -1.83
C ARG A 7 -7.10 -5.93 -1.00
N LYS A 8 -6.71 -5.90 0.27
CA LYS A 8 -6.92 -4.73 1.14
C LYS A 8 -6.20 -3.49 0.61
N ILE A 9 -4.98 -3.64 0.09
CA ILE A 9 -4.22 -2.54 -0.53
C ILE A 9 -4.94 -2.04 -1.78
N ILE A 10 -5.41 -2.93 -2.65
CA ILE A 10 -6.17 -2.56 -3.86
C ILE A 10 -7.45 -1.83 -3.47
N THR A 11 -8.21 -2.32 -2.49
CA THR A 11 -9.41 -1.61 -2.00
C THR A 11 -9.08 -0.22 -1.46
N ALA A 12 -7.96 -0.05 -0.75
CA ALA A 12 -7.54 1.28 -0.30
C ALA A 12 -7.14 2.19 -1.47
N ILE A 13 -6.55 1.64 -2.53
CA ILE A 13 -6.26 2.37 -3.76
C ILE A 13 -7.55 2.81 -4.45
N THR A 14 -8.58 1.97 -4.53
CA THR A 14 -9.78 2.31 -5.28
C THR A 14 -10.78 3.18 -4.51
N VAL A 15 -10.88 3.00 -3.19
CA VAL A 15 -11.96 3.63 -2.38
C VAL A 15 -11.52 4.88 -1.63
N SER A 16 -10.24 5.00 -1.25
CA SER A 16 -9.83 6.13 -0.40
C SER A 16 -9.61 7.42 -1.21
N ASP A 17 -9.79 8.59 -0.60
CA ASP A 17 -9.47 9.88 -1.24
C ASP A 17 -8.00 10.28 -1.09
N TYR A 18 -7.19 9.44 -0.44
CA TYR A 18 -5.80 9.76 -0.16
C TYR A 18 -4.94 9.51 -1.39
N LYS A 19 -4.18 10.54 -1.78
CA LYS A 19 -3.22 10.46 -2.90
C LYS A 19 -2.02 9.58 -2.61
N THR A 20 -1.63 9.44 -1.34
CA THR A 20 -0.47 8.64 -0.93
C THR A 20 -0.89 7.56 0.06
N ILE A 21 -0.51 6.31 -0.22
CA ILE A 21 -0.79 5.16 0.63
C ILE A 21 0.55 4.49 0.98
N THR A 22 0.79 4.29 2.27
CA THR A 22 1.99 3.57 2.74
C THR A 22 1.63 2.13 3.04
N VAL A 23 2.43 1.20 2.52
CA VAL A 23 2.20 -0.23 2.59
C VAL A 23 3.42 -0.93 3.19
N TYR A 24 3.20 -1.84 4.14
CA TYR A 24 4.28 -2.64 4.70
C TYR A 24 4.80 -3.67 3.69
N LYS A 25 6.09 -3.57 3.35
CA LYS A 25 6.66 -4.28 2.20
C LYS A 25 7.04 -5.75 2.42
N SER A 26 7.24 -6.19 3.67
CA SER A 26 7.74 -7.54 3.96
C SER A 26 6.71 -8.65 3.72
N LYS A 27 5.43 -8.30 3.55
CA LYS A 27 4.35 -9.24 3.26
C LYS A 27 4.00 -9.36 1.77
N LEU A 28 4.82 -8.78 0.89
CA LEU A 28 4.57 -8.71 -0.55
C LEU A 28 5.73 -9.28 -1.36
N THR A 29 5.41 -10.15 -2.31
CA THR A 29 6.33 -10.56 -3.37
C THR A 29 6.56 -9.43 -4.36
N ASP A 30 7.58 -9.53 -5.20
CA ASP A 30 7.87 -8.51 -6.20
C ASP A 30 6.78 -8.44 -7.29
N GLU A 31 6.15 -9.56 -7.62
CA GLU A 31 4.97 -9.60 -8.50
C GLU A 31 3.78 -8.85 -7.90
N GLU A 32 3.53 -9.04 -6.59
CA GLU A 32 2.45 -8.35 -5.90
C GLU A 32 2.70 -6.84 -5.81
N LYS A 33 3.95 -6.42 -5.56
CA LYS A 33 4.33 -5.00 -5.58
C LYS A 33 4.12 -4.38 -6.97
N LYS A 34 4.45 -5.13 -8.02
CA LYS A 34 4.25 -4.69 -9.41
C LYS A 34 2.76 -4.48 -9.71
N LEU A 35 1.92 -5.46 -9.36
CA LEU A 35 0.46 -5.35 -9.50
C LEU A 35 -0.11 -4.14 -8.75
N ILE A 36 0.32 -3.95 -7.50
CA ILE A 36 -0.12 -2.81 -6.67
C ILE A 36 0.28 -1.47 -7.31
N ASN A 37 1.49 -1.36 -7.85
CA ASN A 37 1.96 -0.15 -8.53
C ASN A 37 1.20 0.12 -9.83
N GLU A 38 0.89 -0.90 -10.62
CA GLU A 38 0.09 -0.76 -11.85
C GLU A 38 -1.30 -0.20 -11.54
N ILE A 39 -1.98 -0.78 -10.54
CA ILE A 39 -3.31 -0.30 -10.12
C ILE A 39 -3.20 1.11 -9.50
N ALA A 40 -2.19 1.37 -8.66
CA ALA A 40 -2.02 2.70 -8.10
C ALA A 40 -1.80 3.77 -9.18
N SER A 41 -1.06 3.45 -10.24
CA SER A 41 -0.86 4.34 -11.39
C SER A 41 -2.17 4.66 -12.11
N GLU A 42 -3.02 3.65 -12.33
CA GLU A 42 -4.35 3.81 -12.95
C GLU A 42 -5.23 4.79 -12.15
N TYR A 43 -5.17 4.71 -10.82
CA TYR A 43 -5.92 5.58 -9.90
C TYR A 43 -5.17 6.86 -9.52
N ARG A 44 -4.02 7.15 -10.15
CA ARG A 44 -3.16 8.32 -9.88
C ARG A 44 -2.76 8.48 -8.41
N LYS A 45 -2.47 7.36 -7.76
CA LYS A 45 -2.00 7.30 -6.37
C LYS A 45 -0.52 6.95 -6.28
N THR A 46 0.11 7.44 -5.23
CA THR A 46 1.49 7.13 -4.88
C THR A 46 1.51 6.05 -3.81
N ILE A 47 2.19 4.93 -4.07
CA ILE A 47 2.44 3.88 -3.08
C ILE A 47 3.85 4.00 -2.53
N THR A 48 3.97 3.99 -1.22
CA THR A 48 5.26 3.90 -0.54
C THR A 48 5.38 2.56 0.16
N PHE A 49 6.33 1.74 -0.26
CA PHE A 49 6.62 0.45 0.36
C PHE A 49 7.64 0.64 1.49
N ALA A 50 7.18 0.56 2.73
CA ALA A 50 7.96 0.88 3.92
C ALA A 50 8.17 -0.35 4.81
N PHE A 51 9.21 -0.35 5.65
CA PHE A 51 9.34 -1.34 6.72
C PHE A 51 8.50 -0.93 7.94
N MET A 52 8.20 -1.88 8.83
CA MET A 52 7.43 -1.64 10.05
C MET A 52 8.07 -0.56 10.92
N LYS A 53 9.41 -0.49 10.95
CA LYS A 53 10.16 0.55 11.66
C LYS A 53 9.84 1.94 11.09
N ASP A 54 9.86 2.08 9.77
CA ASP A 54 9.54 3.35 9.10
C ASP A 54 8.07 3.75 9.27
N ILE A 55 7.17 2.77 9.39
CA ILE A 55 5.72 2.94 9.61
C ILE A 55 5.42 3.40 11.04
N ILE A 56 6.07 2.80 12.05
CA ILE A 56 5.84 3.09 13.48
C ILE A 56 6.33 4.50 13.85
N PHE A 57 7.39 4.98 13.20
CA PHE A 57 7.95 6.31 13.47
C PHE A 57 7.45 7.40 12.51
N ASN A 58 6.47 7.11 11.64
CA ASN A 58 5.95 8.09 10.70
C ASN A 58 4.99 9.07 11.39
N THR A 59 5.46 10.29 11.64
CA THR A 59 4.68 11.41 12.20
C THR A 59 3.78 12.12 11.16
N ASN A 60 3.77 11.68 9.89
CA ASN A 60 2.92 12.29 8.86
C ASN A 60 1.49 11.72 8.85
N LYS A 61 0.51 12.60 8.63
CA LYS A 61 -0.92 12.27 8.45
C LYS A 61 -1.17 11.53 7.12
N THR A 62 -0.70 10.30 6.99
CA THR A 62 -0.96 9.42 5.84
C THR A 62 -1.69 8.16 6.30
N ILE A 63 -2.57 7.61 5.45
CA ILE A 63 -3.22 6.32 5.74
C ILE A 63 -2.12 5.27 5.94
N LEU A 64 -2.23 4.59 7.08
CA LEU A 64 -1.41 3.49 7.52
C LEU A 64 -2.28 2.22 7.43
N ILE A 65 -1.90 1.26 6.59
CA ILE A 65 -2.55 -0.06 6.58
C ILE A 65 -1.59 -1.03 7.28
N ILE A 66 -1.92 -1.35 8.54
CA ILE A 66 -1.23 -2.38 9.32
C ILE A 66 -2.24 -3.48 9.62
N GLU A 67 -1.92 -4.69 9.18
CA GLU A 67 -2.45 -5.94 9.73
C GLU A 67 -1.28 -6.91 9.86
#